data_AF-A0A2G8JE95-F1
#
_entry.id   AF-A0A2G8JE95-F1
#
_cell.length_a   1.000
_cell.length_b   1.000
_cell.length_c   1.000
_cell.angle_alpha   90.00
_cell.angle_beta   90.00
_cell.angle_gamma   90.00
#
_symmetry.space_group_name_H-M   'P 1'
#
loop_
_entity.id
_entity.type
_entity.pdbx_description
1 polymer ?
#
loop_
_entity_poly.entity_id
_entity_poly.type
_entity_poly.pdbx_seq_one_letter_code
_entity_poly.pdbx_strand_id
1 'polypeptide(L)'
;MLALQSVCCPTDDFYGVDLKCSMTKLLRDFPEPNFNNFFQFSLAILSLCSCNATIFEKGLVKLADGSDKNDPCSDGIDTLSLEVMAMVCATDQAIYYDVDNWYDILDDRVQCILSAQNAEKSFGNAITTALAIQVSEVYIDDVTTYDDDDDDDDDDMMMMMMNDDDDDDDEMMMMMMMMMMMSDDDDDDDDDDDDDDDDDDDDDDDDDDDDDDVMTS
;
A
#
# COMPACT_ATOMS: atom_id res chain seq x y z
N MET A 1 5.38 -2.61 -14.68
CA MET A 1 5.71 -1.47 -13.81
C MET A 1 6.11 -1.96 -12.43
N LEU A 2 5.26 -2.71 -11.71
CA LEU A 2 5.64 -3.34 -10.43
C LEU A 2 6.98 -4.10 -10.47
N ALA A 3 7.22 -4.91 -11.50
CA ALA A 3 8.50 -5.61 -11.68
C ALA A 3 9.72 -4.70 -11.93
N LEU A 4 9.52 -3.47 -12.43
CA LEU A 4 10.58 -2.48 -12.56
C LEU A 4 10.83 -1.79 -11.23
N GLN A 5 9.75 -1.49 -10.49
CA GLN A 5 9.82 -0.92 -9.16
C GLN A 5 10.57 -1.83 -8.19
N SER A 6 10.35 -3.15 -8.23
CA SER A 6 11.04 -4.12 -7.37
C SER A 6 12.55 -4.22 -7.61
N VAL A 7 13.04 -3.69 -8.73
CA VAL A 7 14.48 -3.61 -9.05
C VAL A 7 14.96 -2.16 -9.15
N CYS A 8 14.20 -1.23 -8.55
CA CYS A 8 14.50 0.21 -8.51
C CYS A 8 14.78 0.81 -9.90
N CYS A 9 14.15 0.28 -10.94
CA CYS A 9 14.30 0.78 -12.30
C CYS A 9 13.28 1.89 -12.60
N PRO A 10 13.71 3.01 -13.20
CA PRO A 10 12.82 4.09 -13.57
C PRO A 10 11.74 3.62 -14.55
N THR A 11 10.51 4.10 -14.36
CA THR A 11 9.34 3.75 -15.18
C THR A 11 8.94 4.84 -16.16
N ASP A 12 9.55 6.01 -16.06
CA ASP A 12 9.36 7.18 -16.92
C ASP A 12 10.27 7.18 -18.17
N ASP A 13 11.35 6.39 -18.19
CA ASP A 13 12.20 6.17 -19.37
C ASP A 13 12.51 4.68 -19.61
N PHE A 14 11.47 3.86 -19.68
CA PHE A 14 11.63 2.44 -20.00
C PHE A 14 11.82 2.26 -21.52
N TYR A 15 13.08 2.23 -21.96
CA TYR A 15 13.45 2.16 -23.39
C TYR A 15 12.86 3.31 -24.22
N GLY A 16 12.86 4.55 -23.70
CA GLY A 16 12.28 5.71 -24.37
C GLY A 16 10.76 5.80 -24.27
N VAL A 17 10.14 5.00 -23.38
CA VAL A 17 8.69 5.01 -23.15
C VAL A 17 8.39 5.38 -21.71
N ASP A 18 7.59 6.44 -21.54
CA ASP A 18 6.99 6.78 -20.26
C ASP A 18 5.80 5.85 -19.98
N LEU A 19 6.05 4.85 -19.13
CA LEU A 19 5.04 3.87 -18.76
C LEU A 19 3.96 4.49 -17.87
N LYS A 20 4.29 5.49 -17.05
CA LYS A 20 3.32 6.18 -16.18
C LYS A 20 2.29 6.91 -17.03
N CYS A 21 2.73 7.66 -18.04
CA CYS A 21 1.86 8.35 -18.98
C CYS A 21 1.03 7.37 -19.82
N SER A 22 1.66 6.30 -20.31
CA SER A 22 0.98 5.26 -21.10
C SER A 22 -0.13 4.57 -20.30
N MET A 23 0.14 4.19 -19.05
CA MET A 23 -0.83 3.55 -18.17
C MET A 23 -1.97 4.51 -17.77
N THR A 24 -1.63 5.77 -17.45
CA THR A 24 -2.62 6.81 -17.15
C THR A 24 -3.60 7.00 -18.31
N LYS A 25 -3.10 6.99 -19.55
CA LYS A 25 -3.96 7.09 -20.74
C LYS A 25 -4.88 5.87 -20.86
N LEU A 26 -4.35 4.67 -20.68
CA LEU A 26 -5.13 3.43 -20.73
C LEU A 26 -6.26 3.43 -19.68
N LEU A 27 -5.98 3.88 -18.45
CA LEU A 27 -6.96 3.99 -17.38
C LEU A 27 -8.06 5.02 -17.68
N ARG A 28 -7.73 6.14 -18.31
CA ARG A 28 -8.72 7.17 -18.69
C ARG A 28 -9.75 6.68 -19.70
N ASP A 29 -9.34 5.74 -20.54
CA ASP A 29 -10.19 5.20 -21.59
C ASP A 29 -10.98 3.96 -21.10
N PHE A 30 -10.70 3.43 -19.90
CA PHE A 30 -11.40 2.28 -19.35
C PHE A 30 -12.93 2.47 -19.28
N PRO A 31 -13.73 1.44 -19.66
CA PRO A 31 -13.33 0.16 -20.22
C PRO A 31 -13.08 0.22 -21.75
N GLU A 32 -12.00 -0.41 -22.21
CA GLU A 32 -11.63 -0.52 -23.63
C GLU A 32 -11.59 -2.00 -24.07
N PRO A 33 -11.61 -2.29 -25.39
CA PRO A 33 -11.38 -3.64 -25.89
C PRO A 33 -10.05 -4.22 -25.37
N ASN A 34 -10.11 -5.35 -24.65
CA ASN A 34 -8.98 -6.02 -23.96
C ASN A 34 -8.46 -5.34 -22.68
N PHE A 35 -9.11 -4.29 -22.20
CA PHE A 35 -8.88 -3.67 -20.89
C PHE A 35 -10.22 -3.27 -20.27
N ASN A 36 -10.96 -4.27 -19.81
CA ASN A 36 -12.35 -4.13 -19.38
C ASN A 36 -12.70 -4.92 -18.11
N ASN A 37 -11.71 -5.55 -17.48
CA ASN A 37 -11.86 -6.25 -16.22
C ASN A 37 -11.34 -5.36 -15.09
N PHE A 38 -12.09 -5.29 -13.99
CA PHE A 38 -11.74 -4.45 -12.86
C PHE A 38 -10.46 -4.90 -12.15
N PHE A 39 -10.14 -6.20 -12.14
CA PHE A 39 -8.82 -6.68 -11.70
C PHE A 39 -7.67 -5.96 -12.44
N GLN A 40 -7.78 -5.79 -13.76
CA GLN A 40 -6.73 -5.10 -14.53
C GLN A 40 -6.71 -3.60 -14.26
N PHE A 41 -7.89 -3.01 -14.00
CA PHE A 41 -8.00 -1.61 -13.58
C PHE A 41 -7.30 -1.38 -12.24
N SER A 42 -7.63 -2.17 -11.22
CA SER A 42 -6.99 -2.12 -9.89
C SER A 42 -5.50 -2.38 -9.98
N LEU A 43 -5.06 -3.37 -10.77
CA LEU A 43 -3.62 -3.63 -11.01
C LEU A 43 -2.89 -2.42 -11.60
N ALA A 44 -3.54 -1.71 -12.52
CA ALA A 44 -2.98 -0.54 -13.17
C ALA A 44 -2.90 0.65 -12.22
N ILE A 45 -3.90 0.86 -11.37
CA ILE A 45 -3.88 1.87 -10.32
C ILE A 45 -2.77 1.57 -9.30
N LEU A 46 -2.73 0.34 -8.77
CA LEU A 46 -1.67 -0.12 -7.87
C LEU A 46 -0.28 0.10 -8.48
N SER A 47 -0.11 -0.31 -9.75
CA SER A 47 1.15 -0.10 -10.48
C SER A 47 1.57 1.37 -10.60
N LEU A 48 0.62 2.28 -10.80
CA LEU A 48 0.89 3.72 -10.87
C LEU A 48 1.28 4.26 -9.50
N CYS A 49 0.48 3.95 -8.49
CA CYS A 49 0.72 4.39 -7.12
C CYS A 49 2.09 3.91 -6.62
N SER A 50 2.42 2.63 -6.76
CA SER A 50 3.72 2.10 -6.33
C SER A 50 4.92 2.73 -7.06
N CYS A 51 4.70 3.38 -8.20
CA CYS A 51 5.73 4.12 -8.94
C CYS A 51 5.71 5.63 -8.63
N ASN A 52 5.03 6.04 -7.55
CA ASN A 52 4.78 7.43 -7.17
C ASN A 52 4.25 8.27 -8.34
N ALA A 53 3.28 7.72 -9.08
CA ALA A 53 2.61 8.42 -10.17
C ALA A 53 1.28 8.99 -9.68
N THR A 54 0.95 10.20 -10.14
CA THR A 54 -0.34 10.82 -9.85
C THR A 54 -1.46 10.08 -10.56
N ILE A 55 -2.43 9.62 -9.78
CA ILE A 55 -3.68 9.05 -10.26
C ILE A 55 -4.66 10.21 -10.43
N PHE A 56 -5.38 10.23 -11.55
CA PHE A 56 -6.39 11.26 -11.79
C PHE A 56 -7.64 10.97 -10.95
N GLU A 57 -8.27 12.01 -10.39
CA GLU A 57 -9.46 11.95 -9.53
C GLU A 57 -10.52 10.93 -9.99
N LYS A 58 -10.95 10.97 -11.26
CA LYS A 58 -11.95 10.03 -11.78
C LYS A 58 -11.52 8.56 -11.71
N GLY A 59 -10.21 8.29 -11.73
CA GLY A 59 -9.66 6.96 -11.56
C GLY A 59 -9.81 6.48 -10.12
N LEU A 60 -9.62 7.37 -9.15
CA LEU A 60 -9.83 7.08 -7.72
C LEU A 60 -11.31 6.89 -7.41
N VAL A 61 -12.18 7.78 -7.91
CA VAL A 61 -13.65 7.61 -7.78
C VAL A 61 -14.09 6.30 -8.41
N LYS A 62 -13.54 5.94 -9.59
CA LYS A 62 -13.85 4.65 -10.23
C LYS A 62 -13.33 3.45 -9.44
N LEU A 63 -12.20 3.60 -8.75
CA LEU A 63 -11.67 2.57 -7.85
C LEU A 63 -12.61 2.37 -6.65
N ALA A 64 -13.04 3.44 -5.99
CA ALA A 64 -14.01 3.39 -4.90
C ALA A 64 -15.38 2.85 -5.32
N ASP A 65 -15.84 3.21 -6.52
CA ASP A 65 -17.10 2.69 -7.08
C ASP A 65 -17.03 1.18 -7.41
N GLY A 66 -15.84 0.56 -7.47
CA GLY A 66 -15.70 -0.86 -7.79
C GLY A 66 -16.23 -1.26 -9.17
N SER A 67 -16.51 -2.55 -9.35
CA SER A 67 -17.31 -3.06 -10.47
C SER A 67 -18.80 -2.71 -10.34
N ASP A 68 -19.35 -2.72 -9.12
CA ASP A 68 -20.70 -2.25 -8.79
C ASP A 68 -20.69 -1.35 -7.55
N LYS A 69 -21.01 -0.07 -7.74
CA LYS A 69 -21.06 0.95 -6.69
C LYS A 69 -22.01 0.59 -5.54
N ASN A 70 -23.00 -0.26 -5.79
CA ASN A 70 -24.03 -0.58 -4.81
C ASN A 70 -23.79 -1.90 -4.07
N ASP A 71 -22.76 -2.66 -4.47
CA ASP A 71 -22.45 -3.96 -3.88
C ASP A 71 -20.94 -4.09 -3.67
N PRO A 72 -20.47 -3.89 -2.43
CA PRO A 72 -19.04 -3.93 -2.11
C PRO A 72 -18.43 -5.31 -2.32
N CYS A 73 -19.24 -6.38 -2.28
CA CYS A 73 -18.76 -7.75 -2.44
C CYS A 73 -19.06 -8.30 -3.85
N SER A 74 -19.38 -7.43 -4.82
CA SER A 74 -19.80 -7.83 -6.17
C SER A 74 -18.72 -8.57 -6.96
N ASP A 75 -17.46 -8.35 -6.61
CA ASP A 75 -16.30 -8.92 -7.26
C ASP A 75 -15.79 -10.20 -6.58
N GLY A 76 -15.07 -11.04 -7.32
CA GLY A 76 -14.39 -12.19 -6.75
C GLY A 76 -13.22 -11.79 -5.85
N ILE A 77 -12.84 -12.65 -4.91
CA ILE A 77 -11.79 -12.37 -3.91
C ILE A 77 -10.46 -11.92 -4.53
N ASP A 78 -10.05 -12.47 -5.67
CA ASP A 78 -8.84 -12.02 -6.38
C ASP A 78 -8.93 -10.55 -6.79
N THR A 79 -10.08 -10.13 -7.33
CA THR A 79 -10.33 -8.75 -7.76
C THR A 79 -10.46 -7.82 -6.57
N LEU A 80 -11.25 -8.21 -5.56
CA LEU A 80 -11.41 -7.44 -4.32
C LEU A 80 -10.06 -7.24 -3.61
N SER A 81 -9.24 -8.29 -3.52
CA SER A 81 -7.93 -8.17 -2.86
C SER A 81 -7.04 -7.15 -3.57
N LEU A 82 -7.06 -7.16 -4.91
CA LEU A 82 -6.25 -6.23 -5.68
C LEU A 82 -6.83 -4.81 -5.69
N GLU A 83 -8.15 -4.67 -5.63
CA GLU A 83 -8.84 -3.40 -5.40
C GLU A 83 -8.41 -2.80 -4.06
N VAL A 84 -8.47 -3.57 -2.98
CA VAL A 84 -8.04 -3.12 -1.65
C VAL A 84 -6.57 -2.71 -1.64
N MET A 85 -5.65 -3.53 -2.20
CA MET A 85 -4.23 -3.13 -2.31
C MET A 85 -4.05 -1.82 -3.08
N ALA A 86 -4.81 -1.64 -4.17
CA ALA A 86 -4.76 -0.42 -4.96
C ALA A 86 -5.33 0.78 -4.18
N MET A 87 -6.39 0.57 -3.40
CA MET A 87 -6.99 1.59 -2.56
C MET A 87 -6.03 2.03 -1.46
N VAL A 88 -5.47 1.10 -0.67
CA VAL A 88 -4.49 1.45 0.38
C VAL A 88 -3.33 2.25 -0.19
N CYS A 89 -2.74 1.80 -1.29
CA CYS A 89 -1.65 2.54 -1.93
C CYS A 89 -2.09 3.98 -2.30
N ALA A 90 -3.31 4.12 -2.84
CA ALA A 90 -3.81 5.39 -3.34
C ALA A 90 -4.46 6.30 -2.27
N THR A 91 -4.48 5.89 -1.00
CA THR A 91 -5.16 6.58 0.11
C THR A 91 -4.81 8.07 0.17
N ASP A 92 -3.52 8.43 0.25
CA ASP A 92 -3.08 9.84 0.29
C ASP A 92 -3.64 10.68 -0.86
N GLN A 93 -3.66 10.10 -2.06
CA GLN A 93 -4.16 10.81 -3.24
C GLN A 93 -5.69 10.92 -3.20
N ALA A 94 -6.39 9.89 -2.72
CA ALA A 94 -7.84 9.92 -2.56
C ALA A 94 -8.29 10.98 -1.54
N ILE A 95 -7.57 11.10 -0.42
CA ILE A 95 -7.78 12.15 0.59
C ILE A 95 -7.52 13.53 -0.01
N TYR A 96 -6.39 13.69 -0.72
CA TYR A 96 -6.07 14.95 -1.39
C TYR A 96 -7.15 15.40 -2.38
N TYR A 97 -7.80 14.45 -3.06
CA TYR A 97 -8.88 14.70 -3.99
C TYR A 97 -10.29 14.71 -3.36
N ASP A 98 -10.42 14.52 -2.05
CA ASP A 98 -11.69 14.49 -1.31
C ASP A 98 -12.67 13.44 -1.89
N VAL A 99 -12.19 12.21 -2.09
CA VAL A 99 -13.03 11.11 -2.56
C VAL A 99 -13.94 10.65 -1.41
N ASP A 100 -15.23 10.94 -1.54
CA ASP A 100 -16.27 10.63 -0.56
C ASP A 100 -16.22 9.17 -0.08
N ASN A 101 -16.33 8.98 1.25
CA ASN A 101 -16.44 7.68 1.94
C ASN A 101 -15.31 6.69 1.62
N TRP A 102 -14.09 7.17 1.31
CA TRP A 102 -12.98 6.31 0.93
C TRP A 102 -12.68 5.19 1.95
N TYR A 103 -12.54 5.55 3.22
CA TYR A 103 -12.25 4.61 4.30
C TYR A 103 -13.40 3.66 4.58
N ASP A 104 -14.64 4.14 4.62
CA ASP A 104 -15.82 3.29 4.79
C ASP A 104 -15.90 2.23 3.68
N ILE A 105 -15.66 2.64 2.43
CA ILE A 105 -15.65 1.73 1.29
C ILE A 105 -14.50 0.73 1.41
N LEU A 106 -13.30 1.19 1.80
CA LEU A 106 -12.13 0.33 2.00
C LEU A 106 -12.41 -0.74 3.06
N ASP A 107 -12.96 -0.36 4.21
CA ASP A 107 -13.34 -1.29 5.28
C ASP A 107 -14.41 -2.29 4.78
N ASP A 108 -15.47 -1.83 4.13
CA ASP A 108 -16.50 -2.70 3.54
C ASP A 108 -15.87 -3.77 2.61
N ARG A 109 -14.88 -3.40 1.78
CA ARG A 109 -14.18 -4.33 0.89
C ARG A 109 -13.33 -5.34 1.66
N VAL A 110 -12.63 -4.90 2.71
CA VAL A 110 -11.87 -5.79 3.59
C VAL A 110 -12.81 -6.79 4.26
N GLN A 111 -13.95 -6.35 4.78
CA GLN A 111 -14.95 -7.24 5.39
C GLN A 111 -15.53 -8.24 4.39
N CYS A 112 -15.74 -7.86 3.13
CA CYS A 112 -16.12 -8.79 2.06
C CYS A 112 -15.07 -9.91 1.85
N ILE A 113 -13.78 -9.58 1.95
CA ILE A 113 -12.69 -10.56 1.83
C ILE A 113 -12.68 -11.48 3.06
N LEU A 114 -12.72 -10.90 4.27
CA LEU A 114 -12.68 -11.64 5.53
C LEU A 114 -13.85 -12.63 5.66
N SER A 115 -15.06 -12.19 5.33
CA SER A 115 -16.28 -13.02 5.38
C SER A 115 -16.29 -14.18 4.36
N ALA A 116 -15.42 -14.14 3.35
CA ALA A 116 -15.28 -15.22 2.37
C ALA A 116 -14.31 -16.33 2.81
N GLN A 117 -13.72 -16.23 4.00
CA GLN A 117 -12.89 -17.29 4.57
C GLN A 117 -13.73 -18.57 4.74
N ASN A 118 -13.23 -19.67 4.22
CA ASN A 118 -13.90 -20.97 4.36
C ASN A 118 -13.54 -21.65 5.70
N ALA A 119 -14.23 -22.76 6.00
CA ALA A 119 -14.02 -23.53 7.22
C ALA A 119 -12.59 -24.11 7.38
N GLU A 120 -11.79 -24.11 6.31
CA GLU A 120 -10.37 -24.51 6.33
C GLU A 120 -9.44 -23.31 6.55
N LYS A 121 -9.98 -22.15 6.94
CA LYS A 121 -9.26 -20.89 7.15
C LYS A 121 -8.54 -20.38 5.90
N SER A 122 -9.07 -20.72 4.72
CA SER A 122 -8.54 -20.25 3.43
C SER A 122 -9.56 -19.39 2.70
N PHE A 123 -9.08 -18.41 1.93
CA PHE A 123 -9.94 -17.57 1.11
C PHE A 123 -10.06 -18.22 -0.26
N GLY A 124 -11.05 -19.09 -0.47
CA GLY A 124 -11.24 -19.80 -1.74
C GLY A 124 -10.18 -20.87 -2.05
N ASN A 125 -9.13 -20.50 -2.79
CA ASN A 125 -7.96 -21.33 -3.11
C ASN A 125 -6.64 -20.71 -2.59
N ALA A 126 -5.50 -21.36 -2.80
CA ALA A 126 -4.21 -20.90 -2.28
C ALA A 126 -3.75 -19.54 -2.85
N ILE A 127 -4.11 -19.21 -4.09
CA ILE A 127 -3.73 -17.95 -4.76
C ILE A 127 -4.55 -16.79 -4.20
N THR A 128 -5.87 -16.96 -4.13
CA THR A 128 -6.79 -15.99 -3.51
C THR A 128 -6.45 -15.79 -2.03
N THR A 129 -6.02 -16.85 -1.33
CA THR A 129 -5.55 -16.75 0.07
C THR A 129 -4.30 -15.90 0.20
N ALA A 130 -3.29 -16.08 -0.67
CA ALA A 130 -2.08 -15.29 -0.62
C ALA A 130 -2.34 -13.79 -0.89
N LEU A 131 -3.28 -13.47 -1.77
CA LEU A 131 -3.68 -12.09 -2.04
C LEU A 131 -4.44 -11.47 -0.85
N ALA A 132 -5.34 -12.23 -0.21
CA ALA A 132 -6.08 -11.77 0.97
C ALA A 132 -5.17 -11.54 2.20
N ILE A 133 -4.13 -12.37 2.37
CA ILE A 133 -3.13 -12.16 3.43
C ILE A 133 -2.37 -10.85 3.20
N GLN A 134 -1.92 -10.58 1.97
CA GLN A 134 -1.23 -9.32 1.65
C GLN A 134 -2.10 -8.10 1.94
N VAL A 135 -3.41 -8.19 1.69
CA VAL A 135 -4.35 -7.14 2.07
C VAL A 135 -4.37 -6.92 3.58
N SER A 136 -4.38 -8.00 4.36
CA SER A 136 -4.46 -7.90 5.83
C SER A 136 -3.22 -7.22 6.41
N GLU A 137 -2.03 -7.52 5.88
CA GLU A 137 -0.78 -6.88 6.29
C GLU A 137 -0.76 -5.39 5.92
N VAL A 138 -1.10 -5.06 4.67
CA VAL A 138 -1.03 -3.69 4.14
C VAL A 138 -2.10 -2.77 4.76
N TYR A 139 -3.28 -3.30 5.08
CA TYR A 139 -4.33 -2.51 5.72
C TYR A 139 -3.99 -2.15 7.16
N ILE A 140 -3.34 -3.05 7.92
CA ILE A 140 -2.93 -2.76 9.30
C ILE A 140 -1.87 -1.65 9.34
N ASP A 141 -0.88 -1.70 8.44
CA ASP A 141 0.17 -0.67 8.35
C ASP A 141 -0.42 0.72 8.06
N ASP A 142 -1.37 0.81 7.13
CA ASP A 142 -2.08 2.06 6.81
C ASP A 142 -2.88 2.56 8.02
N VAL A 143 -3.62 1.70 8.72
CA VAL A 143 -4.41 2.11 9.90
C VAL A 143 -3.51 2.58 11.06
N THR A 144 -2.39 1.92 11.31
CA THR A 144 -1.50 2.26 12.45
C THR A 144 -0.66 3.53 12.23
N THR A 145 -0.45 3.96 11.00
CA THR A 145 0.38 5.13 10.69
C THR A 145 -0.36 6.46 10.78
N TYR A 146 -1.69 6.45 10.89
CA TYR A 146 -2.50 7.65 11.14
C TYR A 146 -2.71 7.96 12.64
N ASP A 147 -2.30 7.07 13.54
CA ASP A 147 -2.47 7.23 15.00
C ASP A 147 -1.26 7.94 15.69
N ASP A 148 -0.19 8.28 14.95
CA ASP A 148 1.05 8.81 15.53
C ASP A 148 1.15 10.36 15.59
N ASP A 149 0.14 11.12 15.13
CA ASP A 149 0.23 12.58 14.99
C ASP A 149 -0.83 13.43 15.73
N ASP A 150 -1.66 12.85 16.61
CA ASP A 150 -2.58 13.65 17.46
C ASP A 150 -2.51 13.24 18.95
N ASP A 151 -1.54 13.82 19.66
CA ASP A 151 -1.69 14.14 21.09
C ASP A 151 -2.91 15.07 21.26
N ASP A 152 -4.06 14.51 21.63
CA ASP A 152 -5.00 15.00 22.65
C ASP A 152 -6.45 14.54 22.34
N ASP A 153 -6.99 13.72 23.25
CA ASP A 153 -8.41 13.33 23.41
C ASP A 153 -8.99 12.33 22.39
N ASP A 154 -8.74 11.01 22.53
CA ASP A 154 -9.70 9.96 22.13
C ASP A 154 -9.43 8.59 22.81
N ASP A 155 -9.61 8.53 24.14
CA ASP A 155 -9.78 7.26 24.89
C ASP A 155 -11.12 6.54 24.57
N ASP A 156 -11.90 7.00 23.57
CA ASP A 156 -13.26 6.52 23.30
C ASP A 156 -13.42 5.74 21.97
N MET A 157 -12.39 5.62 21.11
CA MET A 157 -12.48 4.85 19.86
C MET A 157 -11.93 3.42 19.92
N MET A 158 -11.20 3.04 20.98
CA MET A 158 -10.89 1.62 21.27
C MET A 158 -12.06 0.85 21.92
N MET A 159 -13.17 1.51 22.24
CA MET A 159 -14.32 0.89 22.93
C MET A 159 -15.43 0.38 21.99
N MET A 160 -15.39 0.63 20.68
CA MET A 160 -16.48 0.21 19.77
C MET A 160 -16.39 -1.23 19.26
N MET A 161 -15.29 -1.96 19.49
CA MET A 161 -15.23 -3.41 19.22
C MET A 161 -15.50 -4.29 20.45
N MET A 162 -15.90 -3.71 21.58
CA MET A 162 -16.32 -4.45 22.77
C MET A 162 -17.73 -4.04 23.18
N ASN A 163 -18.74 -4.42 22.40
CA ASN A 163 -20.10 -4.70 22.88
C ASN A 163 -20.99 -5.05 21.68
N ASP A 164 -21.08 -6.33 21.34
CA ASP A 164 -22.36 -7.02 21.30
C ASP A 164 -22.10 -8.53 21.22
N ASP A 165 -22.82 -9.26 22.06
CA ASP A 165 -22.68 -10.69 22.35
C ASP A 165 -22.72 -11.58 21.09
N ASP A 166 -21.65 -12.35 20.82
CA ASP A 166 -21.70 -13.74 20.33
C ASP A 166 -20.32 -14.42 20.50
N ASP A 167 -20.27 -15.51 21.28
CA ASP A 167 -19.10 -16.20 21.84
C ASP A 167 -18.17 -16.96 20.83
N ASP A 168 -17.88 -16.42 19.64
CA ASP A 168 -16.97 -17.10 18.66
C ASP A 168 -15.77 -16.24 18.17
N ASP A 169 -15.69 -14.96 18.55
CA ASP A 169 -14.64 -14.04 18.03
C ASP A 169 -13.36 -13.97 18.89
N ASP A 170 -13.39 -14.50 20.11
CA ASP A 170 -12.22 -14.57 21.01
C ASP A 170 -11.11 -15.48 20.45
N GLU A 171 -11.45 -16.48 19.63
CA GLU A 171 -10.48 -17.40 19.06
C GLU A 171 -9.69 -16.76 17.90
N MET A 172 -10.29 -15.83 17.17
CA MET A 172 -9.65 -15.16 16.02
C MET A 172 -8.66 -14.09 16.46
N MET A 173 -8.99 -13.29 17.48
CA MET A 173 -8.04 -12.38 18.09
C MET A 173 -6.90 -13.12 18.79
N MET A 174 -7.19 -14.26 19.46
CA MET A 174 -6.12 -15.11 19.97
C MET A 174 -5.24 -15.67 18.87
N MET A 175 -5.80 -16.08 17.73
CA MET A 175 -5.00 -16.64 16.62
C MET A 175 -4.11 -15.57 15.96
N MET A 176 -4.60 -14.34 15.86
CA MET A 176 -3.84 -13.20 15.33
C MET A 176 -2.72 -12.76 16.30
N MET A 177 -3.01 -12.68 17.61
CA MET A 177 -1.99 -12.49 18.65
C MET A 177 -0.97 -13.63 18.70
N MET A 178 -1.40 -14.88 18.50
CA MET A 178 -0.51 -16.05 18.55
C MET A 178 0.42 -16.15 17.33
N MET A 179 0.03 -15.60 16.18
CA MET A 179 0.91 -15.43 15.02
C MET A 179 1.96 -14.32 15.24
N MET A 180 1.56 -13.20 15.87
CA MET A 180 2.50 -12.13 16.25
C MET A 180 3.54 -12.63 17.25
N MET A 181 3.10 -13.31 18.33
CA MET A 181 4.02 -13.86 19.34
C MET A 181 4.93 -15.00 18.85
N MET A 182 4.71 -15.55 17.66
CA MET A 182 5.60 -16.54 17.05
C MET A 182 6.59 -15.94 16.05
N SER A 183 6.54 -14.63 15.82
CA SER A 183 7.43 -13.91 14.89
C SER A 183 8.51 -13.08 15.60
N ASP A 184 8.49 -13.00 16.94
CA ASP A 184 9.39 -12.16 17.76
C ASP A 184 10.43 -12.95 18.60
N ASP A 185 10.74 -14.19 18.21
CA ASP A 185 11.89 -14.92 18.77
C ASP A 185 13.04 -14.87 17.75
N ASP A 186 13.82 -13.79 17.76
CA ASP A 186 15.26 -13.81 17.42
C ASP A 186 15.90 -12.48 17.90
N ASP A 187 16.34 -12.53 19.17
CA ASP A 187 17.56 -11.96 19.75
C ASP A 187 18.07 -10.58 19.27
N ASP A 188 17.85 -9.54 20.10
CA ASP A 188 18.82 -8.45 20.28
C ASP A 188 18.92 -8.10 21.76
N ASP A 189 19.80 -8.84 22.45
CA ASP A 189 20.30 -8.53 23.78
C ASP A 189 21.51 -7.57 23.67
N ASP A 190 21.52 -6.64 24.61
CA ASP A 190 22.67 -5.91 25.19
C ASP A 190 23.15 -4.62 24.50
N ASP A 191 22.42 -3.56 24.84
CA ASP A 191 22.89 -2.34 25.50
C ASP A 191 24.37 -2.29 26.00
N ASP A 192 24.90 -1.07 25.88
CA ASP A 192 25.62 -0.30 26.92
C ASP A 192 27.05 0.19 26.62
N ASP A 193 27.16 1.50 26.87
CA ASP A 193 28.26 2.26 27.47
C ASP A 193 29.38 2.84 26.59
N ASP A 194 29.20 4.14 26.34
CA ASP A 194 29.99 5.25 26.92
C ASP A 194 31.43 5.56 26.46
N ASP A 195 31.61 6.89 26.40
CA ASP A 195 32.79 7.71 26.67
C ASP A 195 33.81 7.97 25.55
N ASP A 196 33.86 9.27 25.23
CA ASP A 196 35.04 10.14 25.24
C ASP A 196 36.27 9.73 24.42
N ASP A 197 36.65 10.55 23.45
CA ASP A 197 37.67 11.59 23.68
C ASP A 197 38.02 12.32 22.38
N ASP A 198 38.38 13.57 22.58
CA ASP A 198 38.91 14.54 21.62
C ASP A 198 40.11 14.00 20.81
N ASP A 199 40.34 14.59 19.63
CA ASP A 199 41.54 15.39 19.34
C ASP A 199 41.88 15.46 17.84
N ASP A 200 42.30 16.68 17.48
CA ASP A 200 43.28 17.08 16.47
C ASP A 200 42.89 16.97 14.98
N ASP A 201 42.62 18.10 14.31
CA ASP A 201 43.53 19.17 13.85
C ASP A 201 44.08 18.91 12.43
N ASP A 202 44.41 20.03 11.79
CA ASP A 202 45.19 20.23 10.55
C ASP A 202 44.41 20.33 9.22
N ASP A 203 43.91 21.56 8.99
CA ASP A 203 44.48 22.57 8.07
C ASP A 203 45.07 22.18 6.69
N ASP A 204 44.98 23.21 5.82
CA ASP A 204 45.71 23.50 4.58
C ASP A 204 45.12 22.94 3.27
N ASP A 205 44.46 23.75 2.45
CA ASP A 205 44.94 24.87 1.59
C ASP A 205 45.49 24.40 0.22
N ASP A 206 45.19 25.24 -0.78
CA ASP A 206 45.84 25.40 -2.09
C ASP A 206 45.57 24.33 -3.17
N ASP A 207 45.45 24.61 -4.46
CA ASP A 207 45.17 25.79 -5.30
C ASP A 207 45.26 25.25 -6.77
N ASP A 208 44.85 26.08 -7.73
CA ASP A 208 45.31 26.12 -9.13
C ASP A 208 44.74 25.18 -10.22
N ASP A 209 43.95 25.81 -11.09
CA ASP A 209 44.20 26.02 -12.54
C ASP A 209 44.60 24.83 -13.45
N ASP A 210 43.84 24.61 -14.53
CA ASP A 210 44.27 24.99 -15.88
C ASP A 210 43.24 24.64 -16.99
N ASP A 211 43.17 25.55 -17.96
CA ASP A 211 42.48 25.52 -19.24
C ASP A 211 42.92 24.35 -20.16
N ASP A 212 42.05 23.93 -21.11
CA ASP A 212 42.37 24.05 -22.55
C ASP A 212 41.30 23.47 -23.49
N ASP A 213 40.97 24.28 -24.49
CA ASP A 213 40.27 24.00 -25.74
C ASP A 213 40.87 22.85 -26.56
N VAL A 214 40.05 21.97 -27.15
CA VAL A 214 40.33 21.41 -28.49
C VAL A 214 39.04 21.22 -29.29
N MET A 215 38.84 22.09 -30.29
CA MET A 215 38.04 21.80 -31.48
C MET A 215 38.77 20.80 -32.38
N THR A 216 38.07 19.78 -32.90
CA THR A 216 38.40 19.22 -34.22
C THR A 216 37.18 18.69 -34.97
N SER A 217 36.89 19.41 -36.06
CA SER A 217 36.45 19.03 -37.42
C SER A 217 35.11 18.35 -37.71
#